data_AF-D4KV41-F1
#
_entry.id   AF-D4KV41-F1
#
_cell.length_a   1.000
_cell.length_b   1.000
_cell.length_c   1.000
_cell.angle_alpha   90.00
_cell.angle_beta   90.00
_cell.angle_gamma   90.00
#
_symmetry.space_group_name_H-M   'P 1'
#
loop_
_entity.id
_entity.type
_entity.pdbx_description
1 polymer ?
#
loop_
_entity_poly.entity_id
_entity_poly.type
_entity_poly.pdbx_seq_one_letter_code
_entity_poly.pdbx_strand_id
1 'polypeptide(L)'
;MKTISRGEFEKQNVFGTGAENTGFAQYFIGNSYLNPLTDPKNCAVFMANVTFEPGCRNNWHIHHAAKGGGQLLICTAGEGWYQEEGKEAFEK
;
A
#
# COMPACT_ATOMS: atom_id res chain seq x y z
N MET A 1 5.88 2.77 15.39
CA MET A 1 5.74 2.06 16.68
C MET A 1 5.55 0.61 16.30
N LYS A 2 6.52 -0.27 16.60
CA LYS A 2 6.52 -1.63 16.08
C LYS A 2 5.24 -2.33 16.45
N THR A 3 4.41 -2.65 15.45
CA THR A 3 3.20 -3.42 15.68
C THR A 3 3.58 -4.88 15.84
N ILE A 4 3.35 -5.43 17.03
CA ILE A 4 3.85 -6.76 17.42
C ILE A 4 2.82 -7.85 17.11
N SER A 5 1.53 -7.49 17.01
CA SER A 5 0.44 -8.43 16.76
C SER A 5 -0.58 -7.92 15.73
N ARG A 6 -1.24 -8.85 15.05
CA ARG A 6 -2.34 -8.55 14.11
C ARG A 6 -3.48 -7.79 14.79
N GLY A 7 -3.81 -8.12 16.04
CA GLY A 7 -4.87 -7.42 16.78
C GLY A 7 -4.54 -5.96 17.08
N GLU A 8 -3.28 -5.60 17.29
CA GLU A 8 -2.85 -4.21 17.44
C GLU A 8 -2.80 -3.48 16.09
N PHE A 9 -2.40 -4.18 15.03
CA PHE A 9 -2.43 -3.64 13.66
C PHE A 9 -3.84 -3.21 13.27
N GLU A 10 -4.83 -4.08 13.47
CA GLU A 10 -6.22 -3.79 13.07
C GLU A 10 -6.84 -2.64 13.88
N LYS A 11 -6.36 -2.38 15.10
CA LYS A 11 -6.77 -1.18 15.86
C LYS A 11 -6.23 0.12 15.26
N GLN A 12 -5.07 0.07 14.60
CA GLN A 12 -4.46 1.22 13.91
C GLN A 12 -4.97 1.36 12.48
N ASN A 13 -5.32 0.25 11.82
CA ASN A 13 -5.77 0.20 10.44
C ASN A 13 -7.23 0.71 10.29
N VAL A 14 -7.44 2.01 10.50
CA VAL A 14 -8.76 2.65 10.49
C VAL A 14 -9.52 2.51 9.17
N PHE A 15 -8.81 2.23 8.07
CA PHE A 15 -9.40 2.02 6.75
C PHE A 15 -9.69 0.55 6.46
N GLY A 16 -9.34 -0.38 7.35
CA GLY A 16 -9.59 -1.81 7.20
C GLY A 16 -8.72 -2.50 6.16
N THR A 17 -8.46 -3.80 6.38
CA THR A 17 -7.54 -4.60 5.55
C THR A 17 -8.06 -4.86 4.13
N GLY A 18 -9.38 -4.99 3.94
CA GLY A 18 -9.98 -5.25 2.63
C GLY A 18 -9.87 -6.70 2.19
N ALA A 19 -9.96 -6.92 0.88
CA ALA A 19 -9.91 -8.25 0.27
C ALA A 19 -8.49 -8.58 -0.21
N GLU A 20 -8.18 -9.87 -0.35
CA GLU A 20 -6.90 -10.31 -0.90
C GLU A 20 -6.68 -9.74 -2.31
N ASN A 21 -5.48 -9.23 -2.55
CA ASN A 21 -5.12 -8.50 -3.76
C ASN A 21 -4.83 -9.41 -4.96
N THR A 22 -5.72 -10.37 -5.20
CA THR A 22 -5.57 -11.43 -6.22
C THR A 22 -5.42 -10.88 -7.64
N GLY A 23 -6.14 -9.81 -7.98
CA GLY A 23 -6.08 -9.17 -9.30
C GLY A 23 -4.72 -8.56 -9.65
N PHE A 24 -3.90 -8.22 -8.64
CA PHE A 24 -2.58 -7.63 -8.83
C PHE A 24 -1.45 -8.51 -8.27
N ALA A 25 -1.73 -9.72 -7.79
CA ALA A 25 -0.78 -10.58 -7.09
C ALA A 25 0.55 -10.78 -7.85
N GLN A 26 0.53 -10.86 -9.18
CA GLN A 26 1.72 -10.97 -10.03
C GLN A 26 2.73 -9.80 -9.89
N TYR A 27 2.29 -8.65 -9.36
CA TYR A 27 3.11 -7.48 -9.12
C TYR A 27 3.66 -7.41 -7.69
N PHE A 28 3.39 -8.42 -6.86
CA PHE A 28 3.80 -8.47 -5.45
C PHE A 28 4.59 -9.74 -5.16
N ILE A 29 5.49 -9.64 -4.19
CA ILE A 29 6.11 -10.78 -3.52
C ILE A 29 5.49 -10.84 -2.14
N GLY A 30 4.88 -11.97 -1.78
CA GLY A 30 4.09 -12.12 -0.54
C GLY A 30 2.63 -11.68 -0.69
N ASN A 31 1.90 -11.72 0.42
CA ASN A 31 0.46 -11.47 0.44
C ASN A 31 0.17 -9.99 0.71
N SER A 32 -0.70 -9.41 -0.11
CA SER A 32 -1.24 -8.06 0.08
C SER A 32 -2.76 -8.06 -0.01
N TYR A 33 -3.36 -7.03 0.56
CA TYR A 33 -4.80 -6.82 0.58
C TYR A 33 -5.13 -5.41 0.09
N LEU A 34 -6.25 -5.27 -0.60
CA LEU A 34 -6.68 -4.03 -1.23
C LEU A 34 -8.08 -3.67 -0.72
N ASN A 35 -8.21 -2.46 -0.19
CA ASN A 35 -9.49 -1.87 0.17
C ASN A 35 -9.70 -0.54 -0.57
N PRO A 36 -10.46 -0.51 -1.68
CA PRO A 36 -10.81 0.73 -2.37
C PRO A 36 -11.56 1.68 -1.44
N LEU A 37 -11.14 2.94 -1.38
CA LEU A 37 -11.74 3.99 -0.54
C LEU A 37 -12.58 5.00 -1.34
N THR A 38 -12.44 5.00 -2.66
CA THR A 38 -13.17 5.88 -3.57
C THR A 38 -13.85 5.04 -4.65
N ASP A 39 -15.02 5.50 -5.11
CA ASP A 39 -15.63 4.96 -6.32
C ASP A 39 -14.96 5.59 -7.56
N PRO A 40 -14.22 4.82 -8.37
CA PRO A 40 -13.54 5.36 -9.56
C PRO A 40 -14.51 5.91 -10.62
N LYS A 41 -15.81 5.60 -10.55
CA LYS A 41 -16.81 6.19 -11.46
C LYS A 41 -17.20 7.61 -11.06
N ASN A 42 -17.08 7.93 -9.77
CA ASN A 42 -17.60 9.17 -9.18
C ASN A 42 -16.50 10.07 -8.60
N CYS A 43 -15.29 9.55 -8.40
CA CYS A 43 -14.15 10.28 -7.86
C CYS A 43 -13.07 10.45 -8.93
N ALA A 44 -12.59 11.69 -9.10
CA ALA A 44 -11.51 12.01 -10.05
C ALA A 44 -10.15 11.41 -9.66
N VAL A 45 -9.97 11.09 -8.38
CA VAL A 45 -8.75 10.49 -7.83
C VAL A 45 -9.11 9.13 -7.24
N PHE A 46 -8.41 8.09 -7.68
CA PHE A 46 -8.50 6.78 -7.09
C PHE A 46 -7.66 6.70 -5.82
N MET A 47 -8.27 6.24 -4.72
CA MET A 47 -7.61 5.98 -3.45
C MET A 47 -7.98 4.59 -2.94
N ALA A 48 -6.99 3.88 -2.42
CA ALA A 48 -7.17 2.58 -1.78
C ALA A 48 -6.23 2.45 -0.58
N ASN A 49 -6.68 1.76 0.46
CA ASN A 49 -5.83 1.27 1.53
C ASN A 49 -5.22 -0.06 1.08
N VAL A 50 -3.91 -0.17 1.16
CA VAL A 50 -3.19 -1.41 0.80
C VAL A 50 -2.49 -1.92 2.04
N THR A 51 -2.84 -3.13 2.48
CA THR A 51 -2.18 -3.79 3.61
C THR A 51 -1.19 -4.81 3.07
N PHE A 52 0.03 -4.79 3.59
CA PHE A 52 1.10 -5.72 3.27
C PHE A 52 1.33 -6.64 4.49
N GLU A 53 1.34 -7.96 4.28
CA GLU A 53 1.85 -8.86 5.32
C GLU A 53 3.35 -8.61 5.56
N PRO A 54 3.91 -8.99 6.73
CA PRO A 54 5.33 -8.83 7.00
C PRO A 54 6.20 -9.44 5.89
N GLY A 55 7.09 -8.63 5.33
CA GLY A 55 7.97 -9.01 4.22
C GLY A 55 7.32 -8.94 2.82
N CYS A 56 6.03 -8.62 2.71
CA CYS A 56 5.40 -8.36 1.43
C CYS A 56 5.89 -7.03 0.85
N ARG A 57 6.13 -7.02 -0.47
CA ARG A 57 6.43 -5.81 -1.24
C ARG A 57 5.88 -5.90 -2.65
N ASN A 58 5.69 -4.77 -3.30
CA ASN A 58 5.49 -4.72 -4.74
C ASN A 58 6.81 -4.86 -5.50
N ASN A 59 6.70 -5.15 -6.79
CA ASN A 59 7.79 -5.10 -7.75
C ASN A 59 8.10 -3.64 -8.13
N TRP A 60 9.32 -3.40 -8.61
CA TRP A 60 9.70 -2.11 -9.18
C TRP A 60 8.71 -1.70 -10.27
N HIS A 61 8.18 -0.48 -10.18
CA HIS A 61 7.20 0.05 -11.11
C HIS A 61 7.22 1.58 -11.08
N ILE A 62 6.62 2.20 -12.10
CA ILE A 62 6.55 3.65 -12.27
C ILE A 62 5.10 4.03 -12.57
N HIS A 63 4.58 5.02 -11.84
CA HIS A 63 3.29 5.65 -12.15
C HIS A 63 3.50 6.76 -13.18
N HIS A 64 3.20 6.48 -14.45
CA HIS A 64 3.26 7.47 -15.52
C HIS A 64 2.06 8.41 -15.48
N ALA A 65 2.29 9.71 -15.67
CA ALA A 65 1.25 10.71 -15.84
C ALA A 65 1.65 11.74 -16.90
N ALA A 66 0.68 12.15 -17.74
CA ALA A 66 0.93 13.08 -18.85
C ALA A 66 1.25 14.51 -18.37
N LYS A 67 0.65 14.95 -17.25
CA LYS A 67 0.99 16.20 -16.53
C LYS A 67 0.69 16.05 -15.04
N GLY A 68 1.67 16.39 -14.19
CA GLY A 68 1.46 16.61 -12.75
C GLY A 68 0.94 15.43 -11.93
N GLY A 69 1.19 14.18 -12.36
CA GLY A 69 0.75 12.99 -11.62
C GLY A 69 1.92 12.19 -11.03
N GLY A 70 1.57 11.07 -10.40
CA GLY A 70 2.48 10.20 -9.67
C GLY A 70 1.70 9.39 -8.65
N GLN A 71 2.39 8.92 -7.62
CA GLN A 71 1.76 8.23 -6.49
C GLN A 71 2.08 8.98 -5.20
N LEU A 72 1.08 9.10 -4.33
CA LEU A 72 1.24 9.53 -2.95
C LEU A 72 0.92 8.35 -2.04
N LEU A 73 1.80 8.09 -1.07
CA LEU A 73 1.60 7.06 -0.05
C LEU A 73 1.48 7.73 1.31
N ILE A 74 0.50 7.30 2.10
CA ILE A 74 0.29 7.74 3.48
C ILE A 74 0.31 6.47 4.34
N CYS A 75 1.34 6.31 5.17
CA CYS A 75 1.43 5.21 6.12
C CYS A 75 0.45 5.46 7.27
N THR A 76 -0.51 4.55 7.46
CA THR A 76 -1.62 4.69 8.42
C THR A 76 -1.55 3.70 9.58
N ALA A 77 -0.92 2.54 9.39
CA ALA A 77 -0.77 1.49 10.39
C ALA A 77 0.46 0.63 10.08
N GLY A 78 1.10 0.10 11.12
CA GLY A 78 2.28 -0.76 10.97
C GLY A 78 3.55 0.02 10.65
N GLU A 79 4.54 -0.70 10.11
CA GLU A 79 5.84 -0.18 9.71
C GLU A 79 6.25 -0.84 8.38
N GLY A 80 6.98 -0.11 7.55
CA GLY A 80 7.36 -0.58 6.23
C GLY A 80 8.59 0.11 5.66
N TRP A 81 8.94 -0.26 4.44
CA TRP A 81 10.09 0.28 3.73
C TRP A 81 9.66 0.94 2.43
N TYR A 82 10.28 2.08 2.13
CA TYR A 82 10.20 2.73 0.82
C TYR A 82 11.61 2.81 0.22
N GLN A 83 11.71 2.54 -1.08
CA GLN A 83 12.97 2.66 -1.80
C GLN A 83 12.74 3.14 -3.23
N GLU A 84 13.62 4.04 -3.67
CA GLU A 84 13.78 4.40 -5.08
C GLU A 84 15.02 3.73 -5.64
N GLU A 85 15.01 3.42 -6.94
CA GLU A 85 16.14 2.79 -7.60
C GLU A 85 17.43 3.61 -7.42
N GLY A 86 18.50 2.95 -7.00
CA GLY A 86 19.80 3.59 -6.73
C GLY A 86 19.89 4.42 -5.45
N LYS A 87 18.81 4.51 -4.65
CA LYS A 87 18.82 5.20 -3.34
C LYS A 87 18.75 4.21 -2.18
N GLU A 88 19.15 4.68 -1.00
CA GLU A 88 18.97 3.93 0.24
C GLU A 88 17.48 3.75 0.55
N ALA A 89 17.14 2.62 1.17
CA ALA A 89 15.79 2.37 1.63
C ALA A 89 15.53 3.12 2.95
N PHE A 90 14.30 3.61 3.13
CA PHE A 90 13.88 4.33 4.33
C PHE A 90 12.74 3.58 5.02
N GLU A 91 12.88 3.37 6.33
CA GLU A 91 11.83 2.84 7.20
C GLU A 91 10.76 3.92 7.46
N LYS A 92 9.49 3.52 7.52
CA LYS A 92 8.32 4.37 7.75
C LYS A 92 7.39 3.78 8.79
#